data_AF-A0A966XW58-F1
#
_entry.id   AF-A0A966XW58-F1
#
_cell.length_a   1.000
_cell.length_b   1.000
_cell.length_c   1.000
_cell.angle_alpha   90.00
_cell.angle_beta   90.00
_cell.angle_gamma   90.00
#
_symmetry.space_group_name_H-M   'P 1'
#
loop_
_entity.id
_entity.type
_entity.pdbx_description
1 polymer ?
#
loop_
_entity_poly.entity_id
_entity_poly.type
_entity_poly.pdbx_seq_one_letter_code
_entity_poly.pdbx_strand_id
1 'polypeptide(L)'
;MVGFVCSTAHSSPAGDLKPGEIAAALKRSADWHLASPSGIDTRDWVIAPLYDGLLRVATTTGDPKYLAAVLRFGTQSGWMADNRIYHADDHAVGHAWLDVYLMNTNRAERLAPMRKRLDDVIAHPVTEVLMFGKKPRTPGVAVTCM
;
A
#
# COMPACT_ATOMS: atom_id res chain seq x y z
N MET A 1 -37.66 -39.61 2.37
CA MET A 1 -37.72 -38.19 2.76
C MET A 1 -36.46 -37.92 3.59
N VAL A 2 -35.40 -37.40 2.97
CA VAL A 2 -34.12 -37.16 3.67
C VAL A 2 -34.13 -35.70 4.11
N GLY A 3 -34.22 -35.49 5.43
CA GLY A 3 -34.21 -34.16 6.03
C GLY A 3 -32.81 -33.57 5.96
N PHE A 4 -32.69 -32.41 5.31
CA PHE A 4 -31.49 -31.58 5.35
C PHE A 4 -31.50 -30.80 6.66
N VAL A 5 -30.65 -31.16 7.61
CA VAL A 5 -30.41 -30.33 8.80
C VAL A 5 -29.46 -29.22 8.38
N CYS A 6 -29.99 -28.01 8.23
CA CYS A 6 -29.19 -26.79 8.09
C CYS A 6 -28.38 -26.61 9.39
N SER A 7 -27.08 -26.91 9.33
CA SER A 7 -26.17 -26.64 10.44
C SER A 7 -26.00 -25.12 10.54
N THR A 8 -26.58 -24.52 11.57
CA THR A 8 -26.31 -23.13 11.90
C THR A 8 -24.85 -23.03 12.33
N ALA A 9 -24.04 -22.33 11.52
CA ALA A 9 -22.71 -21.93 11.94
C ALA A 9 -22.88 -21.10 13.22
N HIS A 10 -22.41 -21.65 14.34
CA HIS A 10 -22.39 -20.94 15.61
C HIS A 10 -21.31 -19.87 15.51
N SER A 11 -21.70 -18.61 15.39
CA SER A 11 -20.83 -17.49 15.75
C SER A 11 -20.52 -17.64 17.24
N SER A 12 -19.27 -18.00 17.55
CA SER A 12 -18.77 -17.90 18.92
C SER A 12 -18.94 -16.45 19.38
N PRO A 13 -19.40 -16.17 20.61
CA PRO A 13 -19.41 -14.81 21.12
C PRO A 13 -17.96 -14.33 21.10
N ALA A 14 -17.70 -13.24 20.37
CA ALA A 14 -16.39 -12.63 20.34
C ALA A 14 -16.09 -12.16 21.76
N GLY A 15 -15.23 -12.89 22.48
CA GLY A 15 -14.64 -12.39 23.72
C GLY A 15 -13.88 -11.10 23.44
N ASP A 16 -13.73 -10.27 24.48
CA ASP A 16 -13.05 -8.98 24.34
C ASP A 16 -11.69 -9.13 23.66
N LEU A 17 -11.45 -8.36 22.60
CA LEU A 17 -10.20 -8.39 21.87
C LEU A 17 -9.07 -7.83 22.73
N LYS A 18 -8.08 -8.67 23.07
CA LYS A 18 -6.93 -8.24 23.87
C LYS A 18 -5.86 -7.61 22.97
N PRO A 19 -5.27 -6.46 23.35
CA PRO A 19 -4.22 -5.81 22.56
C PRO A 19 -3.04 -6.74 22.20
N GLY A 20 -2.61 -7.59 23.14
CA GLY A 20 -1.52 -8.55 22.90
C GLY A 20 -1.87 -9.62 21.86
N GLU A 21 -3.12 -10.09 21.83
CA GLU A 21 -3.59 -11.07 20.85
C GLU A 21 -3.68 -10.45 19.46
N ILE A 22 -4.14 -9.19 19.37
CA ILE A 22 -4.15 -8.40 18.13
C ILE A 22 -2.72 -8.19 17.61
N ALA A 23 -1.80 -7.72 18.48
CA ALA A 23 -0.40 -7.50 18.10
C ALA A 23 0.24 -8.80 17.59
N ALA A 24 -0.01 -9.94 18.25
CA ALA A 24 0.47 -11.23 17.80
C ALA A 24 -0.10 -11.62 16.43
N ALA A 25 -1.39 -11.36 16.17
CA ALA A 25 -2.01 -11.62 14.87
C ALA A 25 -1.42 -10.75 13.75
N LEU A 26 -1.22 -9.46 14.00
CA LEU A 26 -0.58 -8.53 13.07
C LEU A 26 0.84 -9.00 12.70
N LYS A 27 1.65 -9.36 13.70
CA LYS A 27 3.01 -9.87 13.48
C LYS A 27 3.02 -11.16 12.67
N ARG A 28 2.13 -12.11 12.96
CA ARG A 28 2.02 -13.36 12.19
C ARG A 28 1.69 -13.11 10.71
N SER A 29 0.73 -12.22 10.45
CA SER A 29 0.37 -11.85 9.07
C SER A 29 1.54 -11.17 8.35
N ALA A 30 2.18 -10.20 8.99
CA ALA A 30 3.33 -9.49 8.44
C ALA A 30 4.51 -10.42 8.16
N ASP A 31 4.83 -11.32 9.09
CA ASP A 31 5.91 -12.30 8.94
C ASP A 31 5.65 -13.25 7.77
N TRP A 32 4.40 -13.69 7.58
CA TRP A 32 4.03 -14.54 6.45
C TRP A 32 4.20 -13.83 5.10
N HIS A 33 3.76 -12.57 4.98
CA HIS A 33 3.91 -11.80 3.73
C HIS A 33 5.39 -11.53 3.40
N LEU A 34 6.23 -11.29 4.41
CA LEU A 34 7.67 -11.11 4.21
C LEU A 34 8.39 -12.42 3.85
N ALA A 35 7.91 -13.57 4.35
CA ALA A 35 8.44 -14.89 4.02
C ALA A 35 7.89 -15.46 2.69
N SER A 36 6.74 -14.94 2.23
CA SER A 36 6.03 -15.40 1.03
C SER A 36 5.80 -14.24 0.06
N PRO A 37 6.85 -13.69 -0.56
CA PRO A 37 6.72 -12.53 -1.44
C PRO A 37 5.81 -12.85 -2.64
N SER A 38 4.88 -11.95 -2.95
CA SER A 38 3.88 -12.12 -4.02
C SER A 38 4.47 -12.06 -5.44
N GLY A 39 5.72 -11.63 -5.60
CA GLY A 39 6.35 -11.41 -6.90
C GLY A 39 5.88 -10.15 -7.63
N ILE A 40 5.00 -9.36 -7.01
CA ILE A 40 4.50 -8.09 -7.53
C ILE A 40 5.63 -7.04 -7.53
N ASP A 41 5.68 -6.18 -8.55
CA ASP A 41 6.65 -5.09 -8.62
C ASP A 41 6.51 -4.19 -7.38
N THR A 42 7.65 -3.82 -6.79
CA THR A 42 7.73 -2.97 -5.58
C THR A 42 7.11 -1.57 -5.72
N ARG A 43 6.75 -1.17 -6.95
CA ARG A 43 6.15 0.12 -7.29
C ARG A 43 4.65 0.01 -7.60
N ASP A 44 4.14 -1.21 -7.73
CA ASP A 44 2.74 -1.48 -8.04
C ASP A 44 1.85 -1.14 -6.83
N TRP A 45 0.61 -0.72 -7.08
CA TRP A 45 -0.30 -0.34 -6.02
C TRP A 45 -0.73 -1.52 -5.14
N VAL A 46 -0.74 -2.76 -5.68
CA VAL A 46 -1.20 -3.94 -4.93
C VAL A 46 -0.32 -4.19 -3.71
N ILE A 47 0.98 -3.87 -3.79
CA ILE A 47 1.90 -4.02 -2.66
C ILE A 47 1.90 -2.81 -1.71
N ALA A 48 1.37 -1.65 -2.11
CA ALA A 48 1.40 -0.44 -1.30
C ALA A 48 0.72 -0.60 0.08
N PRO A 49 -0.48 -1.23 0.21
CA PRO A 49 -1.09 -1.45 1.52
C PRO A 49 -0.26 -2.32 2.46
N LEU A 50 0.57 -3.23 1.92
CA LEU A 50 1.48 -4.03 2.73
C LEU A 50 2.54 -3.14 3.37
N TYR A 51 3.09 -2.16 2.65
CA TYR A 51 4.09 -1.24 3.20
C TYR A 51 3.51 -0.43 4.35
N ASP A 52 2.33 0.16 4.17
CA ASP A 52 1.64 0.90 5.22
C ASP A 52 1.38 0.00 6.43
N GLY A 53 0.86 -1.22 6.20
CA GLY A 53 0.66 -2.22 7.25
C GLY A 53 1.93 -2.51 8.03
N LEU A 54 3.06 -2.79 7.35
CA LEU A 54 4.35 -3.06 7.97
C LEU A 54 4.85 -1.89 8.82
N LEU A 55 4.70 -0.64 8.36
CA LEU A 55 5.04 0.55 9.15
C LEU A 55 4.17 0.66 10.41
N ARG A 56 2.87 0.35 10.32
CA ARG A 56 1.97 0.34 11.48
C ARG A 56 2.30 -0.81 12.45
N VAL A 57 2.68 -1.99 11.96
CA VAL A 57 3.17 -3.07 12.84
C VAL A 57 4.48 -2.67 13.52
N ALA A 58 5.42 -2.05 12.81
CA ALA A 58 6.69 -1.58 13.38
C ALA A 58 6.44 -0.62 14.55
N THR A 59 5.61 0.40 14.33
CA THR A 59 5.33 1.45 15.34
C THR A 59 4.49 0.94 16.50
N THR A 60 3.50 0.07 16.25
CA THR A 60 2.62 -0.46 17.29
C THR A 60 3.32 -1.51 18.17
N THR A 61 4.20 -2.33 17.59
CA THR A 61 4.86 -3.43 18.32
C THR A 61 6.28 -3.12 18.77
N GLY A 62 6.88 -2.06 18.26
CA GLY A 62 8.29 -1.71 18.51
C GLY A 62 9.29 -2.62 17.81
N ASP A 63 8.86 -3.54 16.95
CA ASP A 63 9.74 -4.48 16.25
C ASP A 63 10.33 -3.82 14.98
N PRO A 64 11.64 -3.49 14.96
CA PRO A 64 12.23 -2.70 13.89
C PRO A 64 12.34 -3.45 12.56
N LYS A 65 12.16 -4.78 12.55
CA LYS A 65 12.32 -5.59 11.33
C LYS A 65 11.33 -5.20 10.24
N TYR A 66 10.13 -4.75 10.61
CA TYR A 66 9.08 -4.37 9.68
C TYR A 66 9.40 -3.02 8.99
N LEU A 67 9.88 -2.03 9.74
CA LEU A 67 10.41 -0.78 9.16
C LEU A 67 11.61 -1.07 8.24
N ALA A 68 12.52 -1.94 8.67
CA ALA A 68 13.66 -2.34 7.84
C ALA A 68 13.22 -3.00 6.52
N ALA A 69 12.10 -3.73 6.50
CA ALA A 69 11.54 -4.28 5.28
C ALA A 69 11.07 -3.19 4.30
N VAL A 70 10.32 -2.20 4.80
CA VAL A 70 9.85 -1.09 3.97
C VAL A 70 11.02 -0.26 3.42
N LEU A 71 12.07 -0.02 4.24
CA LEU A 71 13.30 0.62 3.78
C LEU A 71 13.99 -0.14 2.63
N ARG A 72 14.00 -1.48 2.65
CA ARG A 72 14.54 -2.29 1.56
C ARG A 72 13.70 -2.16 0.30
N PHE A 73 12.37 -2.23 0.40
CA PHE A 73 11.49 -2.03 -0.74
C PHE A 73 11.66 -0.63 -1.37
N GLY A 74 11.85 0.40 -0.56
CA GLY A 74 12.13 1.76 -1.04
C GLY A 74 13.45 1.86 -1.78
N THR A 75 14.47 1.18 -1.26
CA THR A 75 15.77 1.13 -1.92
C THR A 75 15.69 0.36 -3.25
N GLN A 76 14.96 -0.76 -3.29
CA GLN A 76 14.77 -1.58 -4.50
C GLN A 76 13.98 -0.85 -5.60
N SER A 77 12.94 -0.10 -5.22
CA SER A 77 12.14 0.71 -6.14
C SER A 77 12.81 2.03 -6.55
N GLY A 78 13.95 2.38 -5.93
CA GLY A 78 14.55 3.70 -6.08
C GLY A 78 13.68 4.83 -5.54
N TRP A 79 12.78 4.53 -4.59
CA TRP A 79 11.79 5.46 -4.03
C TRP A 79 10.83 6.05 -5.06
N MET A 80 10.68 5.37 -6.21
CA MET A 80 9.78 5.74 -7.29
C MET A 80 8.47 4.98 -7.15
N ALA A 81 7.43 5.49 -7.81
CA ALA A 81 6.24 4.70 -8.10
C ALA A 81 6.22 4.30 -9.58
N ASP A 82 5.21 3.57 -10.04
CA ASP A 82 5.18 3.03 -11.40
C ASP A 82 4.98 4.14 -12.48
N ASN A 83 4.92 3.78 -13.76
CA ASN A 83 5.20 4.70 -14.86
C ASN A 83 4.04 5.63 -15.26
N ARG A 84 2.80 5.37 -14.84
CA ARG A 84 1.59 6.10 -15.26
C ARG A 84 1.39 7.35 -14.40
N ILE A 85 1.95 8.46 -14.84
CA ILE A 85 2.04 9.70 -14.05
C ILE A 85 0.71 10.27 -13.52
N TYR A 86 -0.41 10.06 -14.21
CA TYR A 86 -1.73 10.55 -13.78
C TYR A 86 -2.60 9.45 -13.17
N HIS A 87 -2.13 8.21 -13.07
CA HIS A 87 -2.91 7.11 -12.55
C HIS A 87 -2.75 7.04 -11.02
N ALA A 88 -3.87 7.09 -10.30
CA ALA A 88 -3.85 7.15 -8.83
C ALA A 88 -3.11 5.95 -8.19
N ASP A 89 -3.31 4.74 -8.73
CA ASP A 89 -2.59 3.53 -8.30
C ASP A 89 -1.05 3.72 -8.31
N ASP A 90 -0.51 4.40 -9.31
CA ASP A 90 0.92 4.66 -9.47
C ASP A 90 1.42 5.80 -8.56
N HIS A 91 0.63 6.16 -7.56
CA HIS A 91 1.03 7.02 -6.45
C HIS A 91 0.94 6.31 -5.10
N ALA A 92 0.30 5.14 -5.02
CA ALA A 92 -0.05 4.49 -3.76
C ALA A 92 1.17 4.19 -2.88
N VAL A 93 2.26 3.66 -3.46
CA VAL A 93 3.51 3.37 -2.71
C VAL A 93 4.17 4.63 -2.13
N GLY A 94 3.83 5.81 -2.66
CA GLY A 94 4.34 7.09 -2.19
C GLY A 94 3.93 7.42 -0.75
N HIS A 95 2.84 6.85 -0.24
CA HIS A 95 2.43 7.03 1.15
C HIS A 95 3.47 6.47 2.12
N ALA A 96 3.95 5.25 1.90
CA ALA A 96 5.01 4.65 2.71
C ALA A 96 6.34 5.41 2.60
N TRP A 97 6.67 5.94 1.41
CA TRP A 97 7.84 6.80 1.21
C TRP A 97 7.78 8.09 2.02
N LEU A 98 6.60 8.73 2.06
CA LEU A 98 6.36 9.89 2.89
C LEU A 98 6.51 9.55 4.38
N ASP A 99 5.86 8.48 4.86
CA ASP A 99 5.93 8.07 6.27
C ASP A 99 7.39 7.83 6.71
N VAL A 100 8.17 7.11 5.91
CA VAL A 100 9.58 6.80 6.20
C VAL A 100 10.48 8.04 6.08
N TYR A 101 10.17 8.98 5.19
CA TYR A 101 10.86 10.28 5.12
C TYR A 101 10.57 11.11 6.37
N LEU A 102 9.32 11.16 6.83
CA LEU A 102 8.95 11.91 8.03
C LEU A 102 9.62 11.36 9.30
N MET A 103 9.92 10.05 9.35
CA MET A 103 10.72 9.46 10.42
C MET A 103 12.20 9.91 10.41
N ASN A 104 12.74 10.34 9.27
CA ASN A 104 14.10 10.89 9.16
C ASN A 104 14.23 11.82 7.95
N THR A 105 13.97 13.11 8.19
CA THR A 105 13.90 14.14 7.13
C THR A 105 15.24 14.49 6.50
N ASN A 106 16.36 14.04 7.09
CA ASN A 106 17.71 14.17 6.49
C ASN A 106 17.89 13.22 5.28
N ARG A 107 16.96 12.29 5.07
CA ARG A 107 16.99 11.31 3.98
C ARG A 107 16.08 11.75 2.83
N ALA A 108 16.38 12.92 2.27
CA ALA A 108 15.60 13.55 1.22
C ALA A 108 15.41 12.66 -0.02
N GLU A 109 16.36 11.78 -0.31
CA GLU A 109 16.29 10.84 -1.43
C GLU A 109 15.10 9.89 -1.34
N ARG A 110 14.56 9.65 -0.13
CA ARG A 110 13.42 8.76 0.09
C ARG A 110 12.10 9.30 -0.45
N LEU A 111 12.01 10.61 -0.65
CA LEU A 111 10.78 11.27 -1.11
C LEU A 111 11.00 12.09 -2.39
N ALA A 112 12.24 12.41 -2.73
CA ALA A 112 12.56 13.27 -3.87
C ALA A 112 11.90 12.83 -5.20
N PRO A 113 11.88 11.54 -5.59
CA PRO A 113 11.24 11.13 -6.84
C PRO A 113 9.72 11.35 -6.82
N MET A 114 9.06 11.02 -5.70
CA MET A 114 7.62 11.23 -5.53
C MET A 114 7.25 12.71 -5.50
N ARG A 115 8.04 13.54 -4.80
CA ARG A 115 7.85 15.00 -4.79
C ARG A 115 7.93 15.55 -6.22
N LYS A 116 8.99 15.22 -6.96
CA LYS A 116 9.15 15.66 -8.35
C LYS A 116 7.97 15.26 -9.22
N ARG A 117 7.47 14.03 -9.07
CA ARG A 117 6.30 13.53 -9.81
C ARG A 117 5.04 14.33 -9.48
N LEU A 118 4.75 14.55 -8.20
CA LEU A 118 3.54 15.26 -7.79
C LEU A 118 3.62 16.76 -8.14
N ASP A 119 4.80 17.38 -8.05
CA ASP A 119 5.02 18.75 -8.53
C ASP A 119 4.72 18.85 -10.04
N ASP A 120 5.10 17.85 -10.83
CA ASP A 120 4.80 17.80 -12.28
C ASP A 120 3.31 17.66 -12.57
N VAL A 121 2.58 16.83 -11.80
CA VAL A 121 1.12 16.70 -11.91
C VAL A 121 0.40 18.00 -11.55
N ILE A 122 0.87 18.70 -10.51
CA ILE A 122 0.32 20.00 -10.11
C ILE A 122 0.58 21.06 -11.18
N ALA A 123 1.76 21.06 -11.79
CA ALA A 123 2.12 21.99 -12.87
C ALA A 123 1.36 21.70 -14.18
N HIS A 124 0.97 20.44 -14.41
CA HIS A 124 0.29 19.99 -15.63
C HIS A 124 -1.03 19.27 -15.29
N PRO A 125 -2.04 19.99 -14.75
CA PRO A 125 -3.27 19.35 -14.32
C PRO A 125 -4.07 18.81 -15.51
N VAL A 126 -4.78 17.70 -15.29
CA VAL A 126 -5.78 17.19 -16.22
C VAL A 126 -7.00 18.11 -16.17
N THR A 127 -7.26 18.87 -17.24
CA THR A 127 -8.36 19.83 -17.30
C THR A 127 -9.61 19.30 -18.00
N GLU A 128 -9.59 18.07 -18.52
CA GLU A 128 -10.76 17.48 -19.15
C GLU A 128 -11.79 17.00 -18.12
N VAL A 129 -13.07 17.04 -18.49
CA VAL A 129 -14.15 16.57 -17.63
C VAL A 129 -14.16 15.04 -17.59
N LEU A 130 -14.26 14.48 -16.38
CA LEU A 130 -14.45 13.04 -16.18
C LEU A 130 -15.77 12.60 -16.83
N MET A 131 -15.66 11.86 -17.93
CA MET A 131 -16.81 11.33 -18.68
C MET A 131 -16.72 9.82 -18.78
N PHE A 132 -17.62 9.12 -18.08
CA PHE A 132 -17.71 7.66 -18.16
C PHE A 132 -18.01 7.20 -19.59
N GLY A 133 -17.34 6.12 -20.02
CA GLY A 133 -17.52 5.56 -21.37
C GLY A 133 -16.85 6.33 -22.51
N LYS A 134 -16.11 7.40 -22.21
CA LYS A 134 -15.28 8.13 -23.19
C LYS A 134 -13.81 7.93 -22.87
N LYS A 135 -12.98 7.82 -23.92
CA LYS A 135 -11.53 7.79 -23.75
C LYS A 135 -11.03 9.21 -23.41
N PRO A 136 -10.10 9.34 -22.43
CA PRO A 136 -9.42 10.59 -22.15
C PRO A 136 -8.71 11.15 -23.39
N ARG A 137 -8.62 12.47 -23.48
CA ARG A 137 -7.88 13.19 -24.54
C ARG A 137 -6.52 13.65 -24.07
N THR A 138 -6.31 13.76 -22.76
CA THR A 138 -5.05 14.22 -22.17
C THR A 138 -3.98 13.14 -22.37
N PRO A 139 -2.83 13.46 -22.99
CA PRO A 139 -1.71 12.52 -23.12
C PRO A 139 -1.27 11.97 -21.76
N GLY A 140 -1.08 10.65 -21.68
CA GLY A 140 -0.68 9.97 -20.44
C GLY A 140 -1.83 9.64 -19.48
N VAL A 141 -3.07 10.05 -19.78
CA VAL A 141 -4.28 9.59 -19.06
C VAL A 141 -4.90 8.44 -19.86
N ALA A 142 -5.04 7.28 -19.24
CA ALA A 142 -5.58 6.08 -19.89
C ALA A 142 -6.76 5.51 -19.11
N VAL A 143 -7.71 4.90 -19.84
CA VAL A 143 -8.69 4.00 -19.23
C VAL A 143 -7.99 2.68 -18.96
N THR A 144 -7.94 2.30 -17.70
CA THR A 144 -7.49 0.98 -17.25
C THR A 144 -8.72 0.11 -17.01
N CYS A 145 -8.78 -1.05 -17.68
CA CYS A 145 -9.69 -2.10 -17.21
C CYS A 145 -9.11 -2.67 -15.93
N MET A 146 -9.92 -2.71 -14.88
CA MET A 146 -9.71 -3.56 -13.71
C MET A 146 -10.21 -4.97 -14.01
#